data_AF-A0A7G8IP49-F1
#
_entry.id   AF-A0A7G8IP49-F1
#
_cell.length_a   1.000
_cell.length_b   1.000
_cell.length_c   1.000
_cell.angle_alpha   90.00
_cell.angle_beta   90.00
_cell.angle_gamma   90.00
#
_symmetry.space_group_name_H-M   'P 1'
#
loop_
_entity.id
_entity.type
_entity.pdbx_description
1 polymer ?
#
loop_
_entity_poly.entity_id
_entity_poly.type
_entity_poly.pdbx_seq_one_letter_code
_entity_poly.pdbx_strand_id
1 'polypeptide(L)' 'MDFCASMKRERCWVWFRGGLNETSHWVGGFYATTDDQEGVLIQHGSYRDTRVPEWRITQKEPVDLHAAPAIPDDAVWQIN' A
#
# COMPACT_ATOMS: atom_id res chain seq x y z
N MET A 1 12.46 7.49 -28.32
CA MET A 1 11.32 7.87 -27.47
C MET A 1 11.62 7.33 -26.09
N ASP A 2 12.29 8.14 -25.28
CA ASP A 2 12.61 7.80 -23.91
C ASP A 2 11.32 7.86 -23.07
N PHE A 3 10.68 6.72 -22.87
CA PHE A 3 9.67 6.57 -21.81
C PHE A 3 10.40 6.56 -20.48
N CYS A 4 10.85 7.74 -20.03
CA CYS A 4 11.23 7.94 -18.64
C CYS A 4 9.92 7.86 -17.84
N ALA A 5 9.51 6.67 -17.42
CA ALA A 5 8.38 6.47 -16.53
C ALA A 5 8.62 7.35 -15.30
N SER A 6 7.85 8.44 -15.18
CA SER A 6 7.99 9.36 -14.07
C SER A 6 7.58 8.62 -12.81
N MET A 7 8.57 8.21 -12.01
CA MET A 7 8.36 7.63 -10.69
C MET A 7 7.56 8.64 -9.87
N LYS A 8 6.28 8.35 -9.62
CA LYS A 8 5.40 9.24 -8.87
C LYS A 8 5.41 8.80 -7.42
N ARG A 9 5.97 9.65 -6.54
CA ARG A 9 5.98 9.41 -5.10
C ARG A 9 4.91 10.27 -4.42
N GLU A 10 4.01 9.62 -3.68
CA GLU A 10 2.89 10.29 -2.99
C GLU A 10 2.72 9.75 -1.57
N ARG A 11 2.15 10.57 -0.67
CA ARG A 11 1.78 10.08 0.67
C ARG A 11 0.60 9.12 0.56
N CYS A 12 0.62 8.05 1.33
CA CYS A 12 -0.46 7.08 1.37
C CYS A 12 -0.69 6.51 2.77
N TRP A 13 -1.81 5.81 2.88
CA TRP A 13 -2.15 4.92 3.96
C TRP A 13 -2.07 3.48 3.46
N VAL A 14 -1.66 2.55 4.32
CA VAL A 14 -1.49 1.14 4.01
C VAL A 14 -2.39 0.31 4.90
N TRP A 15 -3.10 -0.66 4.31
CA TRP A 15 -3.96 -1.59 5.05
C TRP A 15 -3.15 -2.75 5.64
N PHE A 16 -3.22 -2.88 6.96
CA PHE A 16 -2.68 -4.02 7.68
C PHE A 16 -3.82 -4.99 7.99
N ARG A 17 -3.64 -6.26 7.61
CA ARG A 17 -4.58 -7.34 7.96
C ARG A 17 -4.66 -7.58 9.46
N GLY A 18 -3.71 -7.04 10.23
CA GLY A 18 -3.56 -7.36 11.65
C GLY A 18 -2.94 -8.74 11.86
N GLY A 19 -2.96 -9.20 13.11
CA GLY A 19 -2.37 -10.45 13.54
C GLY A 19 -3.11 -11.05 14.74
N LEU A 20 -2.48 -11.97 15.46
CA LEU A 20 -3.13 -12.72 16.54
C LEU A 20 -3.73 -11.82 17.65
N ASN A 21 -3.12 -10.67 17.91
CA ASN A 21 -3.52 -9.71 18.95
C ASN A 21 -3.73 -8.29 18.41
N GLU A 22 -3.82 -8.13 17.10
CA GLU A 22 -3.90 -6.82 16.46
C GLU A 22 -5.01 -6.85 15.42
N THR A 23 -5.97 -5.93 15.56
CA THR A 23 -7.06 -5.79 14.61
C THR A 23 -6.55 -5.20 13.30
N SER A 24 -7.17 -5.59 12.20
CA SER A 24 -6.89 -4.97 10.90
C SER A 24 -7.16 -3.46 10.94
N HIS A 25 -6.26 -2.68 10.36
CA HIS A 25 -6.38 -1.24 10.36
C HIS A 25 -5.53 -0.57 9.27
N TRP A 26 -5.87 0.68 8.97
CA TRP A 26 -5.09 1.56 8.12
C TRP A 26 -4.02 2.29 8.93
N VAL A 27 -2.81 2.36 8.37
CA VAL A 27 -1.69 3.12 8.95
C VAL A 27 -1.22 4.17 7.95
N GLY A 28 -1.18 5.43 8.38
CA GLY A 28 -0.71 6.56 7.59
C GLY A 28 0.79 6.79 7.67
N GLY A 29 1.27 7.83 6.98
CA GLY A 29 2.66 8.27 7.03
C GLY A 29 3.60 7.59 6.01
N PHE A 30 3.09 6.65 5.23
CA PHE A 30 3.85 5.99 4.18
C PHE A 30 4.00 6.89 2.95
N TYR A 31 5.03 6.62 2.16
CA TYR A 31 5.13 7.05 0.77
C TYR A 31 4.95 5.86 -0.16
N ALA A 32 4.10 6.02 -1.17
CA ALA A 32 3.89 5.08 -2.27
C ALA A 32 4.64 5.57 -3.50
N THR A 33 5.36 4.67 -4.17
CA THR A 33 6.01 4.91 -5.46
C THR A 33 5.48 3.91 -6.48
N THR A 34 4.93 4.43 -7.59
CA THR A 34 4.47 3.63 -8.73
C THR A 34 5.48 3.75 -9.87
N ASP A 35 5.84 2.61 -10.44
CA ASP A 35 6.77 2.45 -11.56
C ASP A 35 6.29 1.34 -12.50
N ASP A 36 7.18 0.80 -13.34
CA ASP A 36 6.90 -0.25 -14.31
C ASP A 36 6.89 -1.68 -13.71
N GLN A 37 7.17 -1.81 -12.42
CA GLN A 37 7.15 -3.09 -11.71
C GLN A 37 5.75 -3.37 -11.12
N GLU A 38 5.47 -4.63 -10.84
CA GLU A 38 4.19 -5.05 -10.26
C GLU A 38 3.97 -4.42 -8.86
N GLY A 39 2.75 -3.97 -8.61
CA GLY A 39 2.37 -3.39 -7.33
C GLY A 39 3.03 -2.04 -7.03
N VAL A 40 2.85 -1.57 -5.80
CA VAL A 40 3.29 -0.26 -5.33
C VAL A 40 4.37 -0.43 -4.28
N LEU A 41 5.52 0.21 -4.48
CA LEU A 41 6.56 0.26 -3.47
C LEU A 41 6.14 1.21 -2.34
N ILE A 42 5.96 0.68 -1.14
CA ILE A 42 5.67 1.47 0.07
C ILE A 42 6.93 1.64 0.92
N GLN A 43 7.09 2.83 1.51
CA GLN A 43 8.26 3.20 2.29
C GLN A 43 7.84 3.99 3.54
N HIS A 44 8.43 3.65 4.70
CA HIS A 44 8.20 4.33 5.98
C HIS A 44 9.40 4.10 6.91
N GLY A 45 9.78 5.08 7.72
CA GLY A 45 11.00 5.01 8.55
C GLY A 45 11.03 3.88 9.59
N SER A 46 9.87 3.33 9.95
CA SER A 46 9.72 2.24 10.93
C SER A 46 9.42 0.87 10.29
N TYR A 47 9.31 0.78 8.96
CA TYR A 47 8.98 -0.46 8.26
C TYR A 47 10.02 -0.77 7.20
N ARG A 48 10.12 -2.04 6.84
CA ARG A 48 10.90 -2.45 5.66
C ARG A 48 10.18 -2.01 4.39
N ASP A 49 10.93 -1.43 3.47
CA ASP A 49 10.46 -1.15 2.12
C ASP A 49 9.98 -2.44 1.44
N THR A 50 8.76 -2.43 0.91
CA THR A 50 8.14 -3.62 0.30
C THR A 50 7.16 -3.20 -0.78
N ARG A 51 6.95 -4.09 -1.76
CA ARG A 51 5.85 -3.93 -2.73
C ARG A 51 4.58 -4.56 -2.18
N VAL A 52 3.47 -3.89 -2.44
CA VAL A 52 2.12 -4.34 -2.07
C VAL A 52 1.18 -4.15 -3.26
N PRO A 53 0.09 -4.92 -3.36
CA PRO A 53 -0.91 -4.67 -4.38
C PRO A 53 -1.59 -3.31 -4.17
N GLU A 54 -2.03 -2.69 -5.27
CA GLU A 54 -2.62 -1.34 -5.26
C GLU A 54 -3.83 -1.21 -4.34
N TRP A 55 -4.69 -2.23 -4.27
CA TRP A 55 -5.90 -2.23 -3.42
C TRP A 55 -5.58 -2.13 -1.92
N ARG A 56 -4.33 -2.36 -1.53
CA ARG A 56 -3.87 -2.30 -0.13
C ARG A 56 -3.46 -0.90 0.32
N ILE A 57 -3.49 0.08 -0.58
CA ILE A 57 -3.15 1.48 -0.26
C ILE A 57 -4.30 2.43 -0.62
N THR A 58 -4.28 3.61 0.01
CA THR A 58 -5.11 4.76 -0.41
C THR A 58 -4.34 6.06 -0.22
N GLN A 59 -4.47 6.99 -1.17
CA GLN A 59 -3.91 8.34 -1.06
C GLN A 59 -4.78 9.27 -0.20
N LYS A 60 -6.00 8.85 0.15
CA LYS A 60 -6.91 9.59 1.02
C LYS A 60 -6.99 8.94 2.39
N GLU A 61 -7.00 9.77 3.43
CA GLU A 61 -7.26 9.30 4.80
C GLU A 61 -8.61 8.57 4.88
N PRO A 62 -8.64 7.31 5.35
CA PRO A 62 -9.87 6.56 5.53
C PRO A 62 -10.76 7.20 6.59
N VAL A 63 -12.08 7.19 6.35
CA VAL A 63 -13.06 7.69 7.33
C VAL A 63 -13.14 6.77 8.56
N ASP A 64 -13.02 5.46 8.34
CA ASP A 64 -12.91 4.45 9.38
C ASP A 64 -11.59 3.69 9.20
N LEU A 65 -10.71 3.81 10.19
CA LEU A 65 -9.40 3.17 10.17
C LEU A 65 -9.49 1.65 10.25
N HIS A 66 -10.64 1.07 10.60
CA HIS A 66 -10.85 -0.38 10.69
C HIS A 66 -11.74 -0.95 9.57
N ALA A 67 -12.21 -0.11 8.65
CA ALA A 67 -12.92 -0.57 7.47
C ALA A 67 -11.94 -1.08 6.41
N ALA A 68 -12.09 -2.34 6.03
CA ALA A 68 -11.24 -2.95 5.00
C ALA A 68 -11.42 -2.25 3.63
N PRO A 69 -10.36 -2.21 2.79
CA PRO A 69 -10.51 -1.86 1.38
C PRO A 69 -11.39 -2.89 0.65
N ALA A 70 -11.71 -2.59 -0.61
CA ALA A 70 -12.29 -3.58 -1.51
C ALA A 70 -11.22 -4.63 -1.87
N ILE A 71 -11.13 -5.70 -1.08
CA ILE A 71 -10.19 -6.81 -1.29
C ILE A 71 -10.76 -7.72 -2.39
N PRO A 72 -10.02 -8.00 -3.48
CA PRO A 72 -10.44 -8.96 -4.51
C PRO A 72 -10.59 -10.39 -3.96
N ASP A 73 -11.47 -11.20 -4.55
CA ASP A 73 -11.69 -12.60 -4.14
C ASP A 73 -10.42 -13.47 -4.34
N ASP A 74 -9.63 -13.17 -5.37
CA ASP A 74 -8.37 -13.83 -5.72
C ASP A 74 -7.14 -12.99 -5.30
N ALA A 75 -7.28 -12.20 -4.23
CA ALA A 75 -6.27 -11.25 -3.78
C ALA A 75 -4.88 -11.88 -3.58
N VAL A 76 -3.91 -11.39 -4.34
CA VAL A 76 -2.47 -11.62 -4.11
C VAL A 76 -1.98 -10.66 -3.03
N TRP A 77 -1.54 -11.20 -1.90
CA TRP A 77 -1.13 -10.41 -0.73
C TRP A 77 0.34 -10.00 -0.72
N GLN A 78 1.18 -10.72 -1.47
CA GLN A 78 2.62 -10.55 -1.53
C GLN A 78 3.03 -10.42 -2.99
N ILE A 79 3.77 -9.36 -3.30
CA ILE A 79 4.43 -9.18 -4.59
C ILE A 79 5.88 -9.64 -4.39
N ASN A 80 6.32 -10.61 -5.19
CA ASN A 80 7.67 -11.20 -5.10
C ASN A 80 8.70 -10.42 -5.91
#